data_AF-A0AAD5M1D4-F1
#
_entry.id   AF-A0AAD5M1D4-F1
#
_cell.length_a   1.000
_cell.length_b   1.000
_cell.length_c   1.000
_cell.angle_alpha   90.00
_cell.angle_beta   90.00
_cell.angle_gamma   90.00
#
_symmetry.space_group_name_H-M   'P 1'
#
loop_
_entity.id
_entity.type
_entity.pdbx_description
1 polymer ?
#
loop_
_entity_poly.entity_id
_entity_poly.type
_entity_poly.pdbx_seq_one_letter_code
_entity_poly.pdbx_strand_id
1 'polypeptide(L)'
;MRHILVSTFHRNIKIILSMYYSSALLQSASFFSAQIYQMASSIMSKPCNFFPPNYTYATFHLLGATATGVMILSLVAMCIERTVATIFSSTYESNGIVLGLCLFVLTIAAAITAVSYVYDMDSFDAKTISMVIVPPAALAKFNRVMILSMIVSFACIVTFHVSSQINKKQDLRSAASLTSRYQMRENVVTTEFATHIATMQVLFFIFYAASGLLIRVYGPKLFPNNEKMYTSLRQLSYAAPVFMVVLPIYSMRRLKYYRMNRNSNIRSIVMMESRGLAGSRNYEEAIGRAWQLDRQVKIPPLQRFMISNRLLSES
;
A
#
# COMPACT_ATOMS: atom_id res chain seq x y z
N MET A 1 -3.98 -4.07 13.05
CA MET A 1 -4.53 -2.68 13.17
C MET A 1 -3.90 -1.85 14.31
N ARG A 2 -3.75 -2.36 15.54
CA ARG A 2 -3.22 -1.58 16.70
C ARG A 2 -1.92 -0.81 16.41
N HIS A 3 -0.96 -1.40 15.69
CA HIS A 3 0.30 -0.71 15.37
C HIS A 3 0.14 0.52 14.47
N ILE A 4 -0.84 0.51 13.55
CA ILE A 4 -1.13 1.60 12.61
C ILE A 4 -1.88 2.71 13.33
N LEU A 5 -2.86 2.37 14.17
CA LEU A 5 -3.60 3.37 14.95
C LEU A 5 -2.68 4.14 15.92
N VAL A 6 -1.69 3.44 16.49
CA VAL A 6 -0.68 4.01 17.39
C VAL A 6 0.52 4.61 16.62
N SER A 7 0.53 4.57 15.28
CA SER A 7 1.56 5.28 14.51
C SER A 7 1.38 6.80 14.64
N THR A 8 2.41 7.58 14.36
CA THR A 8 2.27 9.05 14.32
C THR A 8 1.71 9.56 13.00
N PHE A 9 1.40 8.67 12.06
CA PHE A 9 0.91 9.08 10.74
C PHE A 9 -0.33 9.97 10.83
N HIS A 10 -0.44 10.87 9.86
CA HIS A 10 -1.58 11.74 9.71
C HIS A 10 -2.89 10.94 9.63
N ARG A 11 -3.99 11.55 10.10
CA ARG A 11 -5.28 10.85 10.22
C ARG A 11 -5.82 10.38 8.87
N ASN A 12 -5.63 11.15 7.79
CA ASN A 12 -6.09 10.78 6.44
C ASN A 12 -5.51 9.43 5.99
N ILE A 13 -4.19 9.28 6.04
CA ILE A 13 -3.55 8.02 5.64
C ILE A 13 -3.90 6.88 6.59
N LYS A 14 -4.09 7.13 7.89
CA LYS A 14 -4.53 6.08 8.83
C LYS A 14 -5.88 5.50 8.43
N ILE A 15 -6.82 6.34 7.99
CA ILE A 15 -8.13 5.89 7.49
C ILE A 15 -7.94 4.99 6.27
N ILE A 16 -7.16 5.44 5.28
CA ILE A 16 -6.93 4.69 4.03
C ILE A 16 -6.19 3.36 4.30
N LEU A 17 -5.14 3.39 5.13
CA LEU A 17 -4.43 2.17 5.53
C LEU A 17 -5.36 1.23 6.30
N SER A 18 -6.18 1.74 7.23
CA SER A 18 -7.16 0.92 7.95
C SER A 18 -8.12 0.22 7.00
N MET A 19 -8.66 0.94 6.01
CA MET A 19 -9.49 0.38 4.95
C MET A 19 -8.76 -0.71 4.15
N TYR A 20 -7.51 -0.45 3.76
CA TYR A 20 -6.68 -1.41 3.03
C TYR A 20 -6.42 -2.71 3.82
N TYR A 21 -6.07 -2.64 5.10
CA TYR A 21 -5.85 -3.85 5.92
C TYR A 21 -7.16 -4.55 6.29
N SER A 22 -8.25 -3.81 6.51
CA SER A 22 -9.57 -4.39 6.75
C SER A 22 -10.07 -5.17 5.54
N SER A 23 -9.90 -4.63 4.33
CA SER A 23 -10.25 -5.32 3.09
C SER A 23 -9.36 -6.54 2.85
N ALA A 24 -8.06 -6.46 3.12
CA ALA A 24 -7.17 -7.62 3.09
C ALA A 24 -7.62 -8.76 4.04
N LEU A 25 -8.02 -8.40 5.26
CA LEU A 25 -8.54 -9.35 6.24
C LEU A 25 -9.88 -9.94 5.76
N LEU A 26 -10.78 -9.10 5.24
CA LEU A 26 -12.08 -9.53 4.73
C LEU A 26 -11.93 -10.49 3.55
N GLN A 27 -11.04 -10.20 2.61
CA GLN A 27 -10.74 -11.09 1.48
C GLN A 27 -10.22 -12.44 1.98
N SER A 28 -9.25 -12.42 2.90
CA SER A 28 -8.64 -13.62 3.47
C SER A 28 -9.68 -14.48 4.19
N ALA A 29 -10.51 -13.87 5.04
CA ALA A 29 -11.58 -14.55 5.76
C ALA A 29 -12.61 -15.14 4.80
N SER A 30 -13.03 -14.38 3.79
CA SER A 30 -14.02 -14.83 2.80
C SER A 30 -13.54 -16.06 2.04
N PHE A 31 -12.31 -16.04 1.53
CA PHE A 31 -11.76 -17.18 0.79
C PHE A 31 -11.43 -18.36 1.69
N PHE A 32 -10.98 -18.13 2.93
CA PHE A 32 -10.76 -19.21 3.89
C PHE A 32 -12.08 -19.92 4.22
N SER A 33 -13.14 -19.16 4.52
CA SER A 33 -14.48 -19.72 4.76
C SER A 33 -15.03 -20.46 3.54
N ALA A 34 -14.87 -19.89 2.33
CA ALA A 34 -15.31 -20.53 1.09
C ALA A 34 -14.61 -21.88 0.86
N GLN A 35 -13.30 -21.94 1.10
CA GLN A 35 -12.52 -23.18 0.93
C GLN A 35 -12.84 -24.22 2.00
N ILE A 36 -13.04 -23.82 3.26
CA ILE A 36 -13.49 -24.75 4.32
C ILE A 36 -14.86 -25.34 3.97
N TYR A 37 -15.82 -24.47 3.60
CA TYR A 37 -17.15 -24.90 3.21
C TYR A 37 -17.07 -25.88 2.05
N GLN A 38 -16.32 -25.54 1.01
CA GLN A 38 -16.14 -26.38 -0.16
C GLN A 38 -15.50 -27.74 0.18
N MET A 39 -14.47 -27.75 1.02
CA MET A 39 -13.81 -28.99 1.45
C MET A 39 -14.75 -29.87 2.28
N ALA A 40 -15.46 -29.30 3.25
CA ALA A 40 -16.43 -30.03 4.07
C ALA A 40 -17.56 -30.62 3.21
N SER A 41 -18.14 -29.81 2.32
CA SER A 41 -19.20 -30.27 1.42
C SER A 41 -18.73 -31.34 0.43
N SER A 42 -17.49 -31.25 -0.06
CA SER A 42 -16.92 -32.27 -0.97
C SER A 42 -16.71 -33.63 -0.29
N ILE A 43 -16.40 -33.63 1.01
CA ILE A 43 -16.25 -34.87 1.81
C ILE A 43 -17.62 -35.48 2.14
N MET A 44 -18.63 -34.64 2.40
CA MET A 44 -19.95 -35.09 2.85
C MET A 44 -20.90 -35.47 1.70
N SER A 45 -20.69 -34.93 0.49
CA SER A 45 -21.60 -35.13 -0.64
C SER A 45 -21.33 -36.47 -1.36
N LYS A 46 -22.39 -37.23 -1.65
CA LYS A 46 -22.37 -38.39 -2.56
C LYS A 46 -23.19 -38.08 -3.81
N PRO A 47 -22.65 -38.20 -5.04
CA PRO A 47 -21.25 -38.46 -5.39
C PRO A 47 -20.32 -37.27 -5.04
N CYS A 48 -19.01 -37.51 -4.93
CA CYS A 48 -17.99 -36.52 -4.55
C CYS A 48 -17.76 -35.37 -5.56
N ASN A 49 -18.72 -35.14 -6.47
CA ASN A 49 -18.72 -34.04 -7.42
C ASN A 49 -19.52 -32.88 -6.83
N PHE A 50 -18.98 -32.23 -5.81
CA PHE A 50 -19.62 -31.07 -5.19
C PHE A 50 -19.37 -29.82 -6.03
N PHE A 51 -20.46 -29.29 -6.60
CA PHE A 51 -20.47 -27.95 -7.19
C PHE A 51 -21.16 -27.00 -6.21
N PRO A 52 -20.56 -25.84 -5.95
CA PRO A 52 -21.14 -24.87 -5.03
C PRO A 52 -22.49 -24.37 -5.56
N PRO A 53 -23.54 -24.27 -4.71
CA PRO A 53 -24.79 -23.63 -5.10
C PRO A 53 -24.56 -22.18 -5.54
N ASN A 54 -25.32 -21.71 -6.54
CA ASN A 54 -25.11 -20.40 -7.19
C ASN A 54 -25.11 -19.25 -6.17
N TYR A 55 -26.02 -19.26 -5.20
CA TYR A 55 -26.10 -18.24 -4.16
C TYR A 55 -24.86 -18.20 -3.26
N THR A 56 -24.39 -19.36 -2.82
CA THR A 56 -23.19 -19.48 -1.96
C THR A 56 -21.94 -19.07 -2.74
N TYR A 57 -21.84 -19.49 -4.00
CA TYR A 57 -20.77 -19.08 -4.90
C TYR A 57 -20.76 -17.56 -5.09
N ALA A 58 -21.89 -16.97 -5.50
CA ALA A 58 -22.01 -15.53 -5.70
C ALA A 58 -21.65 -14.75 -4.44
N THR A 59 -22.15 -15.16 -3.27
CA THR A 59 -21.90 -14.46 -2.00
C THR A 59 -20.41 -14.41 -1.66
N PHE A 60 -19.72 -15.56 -1.59
CA PHE A 60 -18.30 -15.58 -1.24
C PHE A 60 -17.43 -14.96 -2.33
N HIS A 61 -17.77 -15.17 -3.60
CA HIS A 61 -17.00 -14.63 -4.72
C HIS A 61 -17.11 -13.10 -4.79
N LEU A 62 -18.32 -12.55 -4.73
CA LEU A 62 -18.56 -11.10 -4.78
C LEU A 62 -17.96 -10.40 -3.55
N LEU A 63 -18.06 -11.01 -2.37
CA LEU A 63 -17.43 -10.47 -1.16
C LEU A 63 -15.90 -10.42 -1.31
N GLY A 64 -15.28 -11.51 -1.77
CA GLY A 64 -13.84 -11.57 -2.03
C GLY A 64 -13.40 -10.62 -3.15
N ALA A 65 -14.17 -10.51 -4.23
CA ALA A 65 -13.91 -9.62 -5.36
C ALA A 65 -14.01 -8.14 -4.94
N THR A 66 -15.03 -7.78 -4.16
CA THR A 66 -15.20 -6.42 -3.63
C THR A 66 -14.07 -6.05 -2.69
N ALA A 67 -13.69 -6.95 -1.78
CA ALA A 67 -12.56 -6.75 -0.88
C ALA A 67 -11.24 -6.55 -1.66
N THR A 68 -11.01 -7.36 -2.70
CA THR A 68 -9.86 -7.21 -3.60
C THR A 68 -9.88 -5.86 -4.32
N GLY A 69 -11.04 -5.44 -4.83
CA GLY A 69 -11.23 -4.15 -5.49
C GLY A 69 -10.90 -2.98 -4.56
N VAL A 70 -11.40 -3.02 -3.32
CA VAL A 70 -11.07 -2.01 -2.29
C VAL A 70 -9.58 -1.98 -2.01
N MET A 71 -8.89 -3.13 -1.91
CA MET A 71 -7.44 -3.15 -1.70
C MET A 71 -6.66 -2.49 -2.85
N ILE A 72 -7.03 -2.79 -4.09
CA ILE A 72 -6.39 -2.20 -5.28
C ILE A 72 -6.65 -0.70 -5.32
N LEU A 73 -7.89 -0.27 -5.16
CA LEU A 73 -8.25 1.15 -5.22
C LEU A 73 -7.73 1.95 -4.02
N SER A 74 -7.53 1.31 -2.86
CA SER A 74 -6.85 1.93 -1.72
C SER A 74 -5.42 2.37 -2.07
N LEU A 75 -4.76 1.68 -3.01
CA LEU A 75 -3.44 2.10 -3.50
C LEU A 75 -3.51 3.46 -4.19
N VAL A 76 -4.55 3.67 -5.01
CA VAL A 76 -4.83 4.93 -5.70
C VAL A 76 -5.16 6.02 -4.68
N ALA A 77 -6.00 5.72 -3.69
CA ALA A 77 -6.30 6.64 -2.60
C ALA A 77 -5.04 7.06 -1.84
N MET A 78 -4.16 6.10 -1.48
CA MET A 78 -2.86 6.41 -0.86
C MET A 78 -2.00 7.27 -1.79
N CYS A 79 -2.00 7.02 -3.09
CA CYS A 79 -1.22 7.77 -4.06
C CYS A 79 -1.68 9.24 -4.15
N ILE A 80 -2.99 9.46 -4.24
CA ILE A 80 -3.58 10.81 -4.26
C ILE A 80 -3.25 11.53 -2.96
N GLU A 81 -3.51 10.88 -1.82
CA GLU A 81 -3.28 11.48 -0.51
C GLU A 81 -1.81 11.82 -0.26
N ARG A 82 -0.87 10.96 -0.69
CA ARG A 82 0.58 11.24 -0.66
C ARG A 82 0.98 12.39 -1.57
N THR A 83 0.40 12.46 -2.77
CA THR A 83 0.69 13.54 -3.70
C THR A 83 0.22 14.90 -3.13
N VAL A 84 -0.97 14.94 -2.54
CA VAL A 84 -1.49 16.14 -1.88
C VAL A 84 -0.62 16.52 -0.68
N ALA A 85 -0.21 15.56 0.15
CA ALA A 85 0.66 15.83 1.30
C ALA A 85 2.06 16.34 0.90
N THR A 86 2.59 15.89 -0.24
CA THR A 86 3.88 16.35 -0.79
C THR A 86 3.80 17.74 -1.40
N ILE A 87 2.74 18.06 -2.16
CA ILE A 87 2.60 19.34 -2.85
C ILE A 87 2.16 20.44 -1.89
N PHE A 88 1.18 20.15 -1.02
CA PHE A 88 0.54 21.13 -0.14
C PHE A 88 0.96 20.93 1.32
N SER A 89 2.25 20.66 1.58
CA SER A 89 2.75 20.29 2.91
C SER A 89 2.44 21.33 3.99
N SER A 90 2.31 22.61 3.64
CA SER A 90 1.98 23.71 4.57
C SER A 90 0.50 23.80 4.93
N THR A 91 -0.40 23.47 4.01
CA THR A 91 -1.86 23.59 4.19
C THR A 91 -2.51 22.25 4.56
N TYR A 92 -1.84 21.14 4.27
CA TYR A 92 -2.36 19.78 4.45
C TYR A 92 -2.84 19.49 5.87
N GLU A 93 -2.17 20.02 6.90
CA GLU A 93 -2.57 19.83 8.30
C GLU A 93 -3.86 20.58 8.66
N SER A 94 -4.08 21.77 8.07
CA SER A 94 -5.27 22.59 8.33
C SER A 94 -6.57 21.94 7.80
N ASN A 95 -6.47 21.11 6.77
CA ASN A 95 -7.60 20.40 6.16
C ASN A 95 -8.09 19.19 6.98
N GLY A 96 -7.41 18.84 8.09
CA GLY A 96 -7.85 17.79 9.00
C GLY A 96 -8.08 16.43 8.32
N ILE A 97 -9.25 15.82 8.56
CA ILE A 97 -9.56 14.44 8.13
C ILE A 97 -10.40 14.33 6.84
N VAL A 98 -10.76 15.46 6.23
CA VAL A 98 -11.77 15.51 5.16
C VAL A 98 -11.32 14.75 3.92
N LEU A 99 -10.06 14.92 3.51
CA LEU A 99 -9.50 14.23 2.34
C LEU A 99 -9.55 12.71 2.50
N GLY A 100 -9.16 12.20 3.68
CA GLY A 100 -9.16 10.76 3.97
C GLY A 100 -10.56 10.15 3.94
N LEU A 101 -11.55 10.86 4.49
CA LEU A 101 -12.96 10.44 4.45
C LEU A 101 -13.54 10.45 3.03
N CYS A 102 -13.25 11.49 2.25
CA CYS A 102 -13.68 11.58 0.86
C CYS A 102 -13.10 10.42 0.03
N LEU A 103 -11.79 10.19 0.13
CA LEU A 103 -11.12 9.08 -0.56
C LEU A 103 -11.62 7.71 -0.10
N PHE A 104 -11.97 7.54 1.19
CA PHE A 104 -12.57 6.31 1.71
C PHE A 104 -13.91 6.01 1.03
N VAL A 105 -14.82 6.98 0.99
CA VAL A 105 -16.14 6.82 0.36
C VAL A 105 -15.99 6.55 -1.14
N LEU A 106 -15.15 7.33 -1.84
CA LEU A 106 -14.89 7.15 -3.26
C LEU A 106 -14.29 5.77 -3.58
N THR A 107 -13.39 5.26 -2.74
CA THR A 107 -12.77 3.94 -2.92
C THR A 107 -13.82 2.83 -2.84
N ILE A 108 -14.72 2.88 -1.84
CA ILE A 108 -15.78 1.89 -1.68
C ILE A 108 -16.76 1.96 -2.84
N ALA A 109 -17.21 3.16 -3.21
CA ALA A 109 -18.15 3.36 -4.32
C ALA A 109 -17.57 2.86 -5.65
N ALA A 110 -16.29 3.17 -5.93
CA ALA A 110 -15.60 2.70 -7.12
C ALA A 110 -15.41 1.17 -7.12
N ALA A 111 -15.13 0.56 -5.96
CA ALA A 111 -15.03 -0.90 -5.85
C ALA A 111 -16.37 -1.59 -6.14
N ILE A 112 -17.46 -1.10 -5.55
CA ILE A 112 -18.82 -1.61 -5.81
C ILE A 112 -19.16 -1.47 -7.29
N THR A 113 -18.91 -0.29 -7.88
CA THR A 113 -19.17 -0.03 -9.29
C THR A 113 -18.38 -0.97 -10.20
N ALA A 114 -17.10 -1.21 -9.90
CA ALA A 114 -16.27 -2.13 -10.68
C ALA A 114 -16.79 -3.58 -10.60
N VAL A 115 -17.22 -4.04 -9.42
CA VAL A 115 -17.80 -5.37 -9.24
C VAL A 115 -19.13 -5.49 -9.99
N SER A 116 -20.03 -4.51 -9.86
CA SER A 116 -21.31 -4.50 -10.59
C SER A 116 -21.14 -4.44 -12.11
N TYR A 117 -20.07 -3.81 -12.61
CA TYR A 117 -19.75 -3.83 -14.03
C TYR A 117 -19.27 -5.22 -14.50
N VAL A 118 -18.47 -5.91 -13.69
CA VAL A 118 -17.86 -7.20 -14.06
C VAL A 118 -18.85 -8.36 -13.96
N TYR A 119 -19.67 -8.40 -12.91
CA TYR A 119 -20.50 -9.55 -12.59
C TYR A 119 -21.99 -9.25 -12.74
N ASP A 120 -22.64 -10.07 -13.55
CA ASP A 120 -24.10 -10.18 -13.63
C ASP A 120 -24.54 -11.42 -12.83
N MET A 121 -25.76 -11.46 -12.29
CA MET A 121 -26.21 -12.62 -11.49
C MET A 121 -26.16 -13.93 -12.28
N ASP A 122 -26.52 -13.88 -13.56
CA ASP A 122 -26.46 -15.01 -14.51
C ASP A 122 -25.01 -15.52 -14.73
N SER A 123 -24.00 -14.73 -14.35
CA SER A 123 -22.60 -15.15 -14.44
C SER A 123 -22.32 -16.37 -13.54
N PHE A 124 -23.10 -16.55 -12.47
CA PHE A 124 -22.87 -17.59 -11.46
C PHE A 124 -23.61 -18.90 -11.75
N ASP A 125 -24.29 -19.03 -12.89
CA ASP A 125 -24.97 -20.26 -13.30
C ASP A 125 -24.01 -21.35 -13.80
N ALA A 126 -22.77 -20.97 -14.14
CA ALA A 126 -21.75 -21.90 -14.54
C ALA A 126 -21.28 -22.77 -13.37
N LYS A 127 -21.25 -24.10 -13.57
CA LYS A 127 -20.67 -25.05 -12.61
C LYS A 127 -19.16 -24.85 -12.53
N THR A 128 -18.68 -24.36 -11.39
CA THR A 128 -17.24 -24.13 -11.15
C THR A 128 -16.69 -25.08 -10.09
N ILE A 129 -15.41 -25.43 -10.25
CA ILE A 129 -14.69 -26.31 -9.31
C ILE A 129 -14.28 -25.54 -8.05
N SER A 130 -14.42 -24.23 -7.99
CA SER A 130 -14.16 -23.45 -6.77
C SER A 130 -14.85 -22.10 -6.79
N MET A 131 -15.32 -21.68 -5.62
CA MET A 131 -15.95 -20.36 -5.44
C MET A 131 -14.97 -19.20 -5.62
N VAL A 132 -13.66 -19.45 -5.64
CA VAL A 132 -12.62 -18.42 -5.85
C VAL A 132 -12.39 -18.16 -7.34
N ILE A 133 -12.81 -19.08 -8.21
CA ILE A 133 -12.62 -18.95 -9.67
C ILE A 133 -13.60 -17.90 -10.21
N VAL A 134 -13.11 -17.04 -11.09
CA VAL A 134 -13.96 -16.08 -11.82
C VAL A 134 -14.87 -16.84 -12.77
N PRO A 135 -16.19 -16.58 -12.78
CA PRO A 135 -17.10 -17.27 -13.66
C PRO A 135 -16.75 -17.02 -15.14
N PRO A 136 -16.89 -18.03 -16.02
CA PRO A 136 -16.53 -17.90 -17.43
C PRO A 136 -17.17 -16.72 -18.16
N ALA A 137 -18.45 -16.44 -17.86
CA ALA A 137 -19.20 -15.33 -18.46
C ALA A 137 -18.61 -13.95 -18.11
N ALA A 138 -18.06 -13.80 -16.90
CA ALA A 138 -17.48 -12.55 -16.41
C ALA A 138 -15.99 -12.39 -16.78
N LEU A 139 -15.34 -13.43 -17.31
CA LEU A 139 -13.88 -13.49 -17.47
C LEU A 139 -13.33 -12.36 -18.37
N ALA A 140 -14.01 -12.04 -19.46
CA ALA A 140 -13.58 -10.98 -20.38
C ALA A 140 -13.64 -9.59 -19.70
N LYS A 141 -14.74 -9.28 -19.01
CA LYS A 141 -14.91 -8.02 -18.27
C LYS A 141 -13.90 -7.93 -17.12
N PHE A 142 -13.74 -9.02 -16.35
CA PHE A 142 -12.77 -9.12 -15.26
C PHE A 142 -11.34 -8.85 -15.74
N ASN A 143 -10.91 -9.48 -16.84
CA ASN A 143 -9.57 -9.28 -17.39
C ASN A 143 -9.32 -7.82 -17.80
N ARG A 144 -10.31 -7.12 -18.37
CA ARG A 144 -10.18 -5.69 -18.70
C ARG A 144 -9.96 -4.85 -17.44
N VAL A 145 -10.75 -5.07 -16.39
CA VAL A 145 -10.61 -4.34 -15.12
C VAL A 145 -9.27 -4.63 -14.44
N MET A 146 -8.80 -5.88 -14.49
CA MET A 146 -7.50 -6.27 -13.95
C MET A 146 -6.34 -5.61 -14.70
N ILE A 147 -6.36 -5.59 -16.03
CA ILE A 147 -5.34 -4.91 -16.84
C ILE A 147 -5.29 -3.41 -16.51
N LEU A 148 -6.45 -2.75 -16.45
CA LEU A 148 -6.53 -1.34 -16.08
C LEU A 148 -5.96 -1.09 -14.68
N SER A 149 -6.30 -1.96 -13.74
CA SER A 149 -5.81 -1.91 -12.36
C SER A 149 -4.30 -2.10 -12.27
N MET A 150 -3.69 -2.96 -13.10
CA MET A 150 -2.23 -3.11 -13.17
C MET A 150 -1.56 -1.84 -13.71
N ILE A 151 -2.09 -1.24 -14.77
CA ILE A 151 -1.57 0.01 -15.35
C ILE A 151 -1.62 1.13 -14.30
N VAL A 152 -2.77 1.31 -13.63
CA VAL A 152 -2.95 2.32 -12.59
C VAL A 152 -2.03 2.07 -11.40
N SER A 153 -1.86 0.82 -10.97
CA SER A 153 -0.97 0.47 -9.86
C SER A 153 0.50 0.78 -10.19
N PHE A 154 0.93 0.55 -11.43
CA PHE A 154 2.27 0.92 -11.88
C PHE A 154 2.47 2.44 -11.85
N ALA A 155 1.50 3.21 -12.34
CA ALA A 155 1.52 4.67 -12.27
C ALA A 155 1.59 5.17 -10.80
N CYS A 156 0.89 4.52 -9.87
CA CYS A 156 0.95 4.84 -8.44
C CYS A 156 2.36 4.61 -7.88
N ILE A 157 3.03 3.50 -8.24
CA ILE A 157 4.41 3.22 -7.80
C ILE A 157 5.37 4.32 -8.27
N VAL A 158 5.31 4.69 -9.55
CA VAL A 158 6.14 5.77 -10.09
C VAL A 158 5.89 7.06 -9.31
N THR A 159 4.63 7.40 -9.07
CA THR A 159 4.25 8.58 -8.30
C THR A 159 4.77 8.52 -6.86
N PHE A 160 4.68 7.38 -6.18
CA PHE A 160 5.24 7.24 -4.83
C PHE A 160 6.76 7.41 -4.79
N HIS A 161 7.48 6.88 -5.78
CA HIS A 161 8.93 7.07 -5.88
C HIS A 161 9.27 8.54 -6.09
N VAL A 162 8.57 9.22 -7.01
CA VAL A 162 8.75 10.65 -7.26
C VAL A 162 8.44 11.47 -6.00
N SER A 163 7.31 11.24 -5.35
CA SER A 163 6.93 11.92 -4.10
C SER A 163 7.94 11.67 -2.97
N SER A 164 8.48 10.45 -2.86
CA SER A 164 9.53 10.13 -1.88
C SER A 164 10.81 10.93 -2.13
N GLN A 165 11.23 11.07 -3.40
CA GLN A 165 12.41 11.86 -3.76
C GLN A 165 12.20 13.35 -3.51
N ILE A 166 11.01 13.89 -3.84
CA ILE A 166 10.65 15.28 -3.58
C ILE A 166 10.68 15.56 -2.08
N ASN A 167 10.05 14.71 -1.28
CA ASN A 167 9.99 14.87 0.18
C ASN A 167 11.41 14.84 0.80
N LYS A 168 12.29 13.93 0.36
CA LYS A 168 13.69 13.87 0.83
C LYS A 168 14.47 15.14 0.46
N LYS A 169 14.29 15.65 -0.76
CA LYS A 169 14.94 16.89 -1.21
C LYS A 169 14.43 18.11 -0.45
N GLN A 170 13.14 18.15 -0.13
CA GLN A 170 12.55 19.22 0.68
C GLN A 170 13.08 19.16 2.12
N ASP A 171 13.17 17.97 2.73
CA ASP A 171 13.73 17.77 4.08
C ASP A 171 15.15 18.31 4.20
N LEU A 172 16.02 18.01 3.22
CA LEU A 172 17.41 18.49 3.18
C LEU A 172 17.54 20.01 3.03
N ARG A 173 16.58 20.67 2.37
CA ARG A 173 16.61 22.12 2.09
C ARG A 173 15.88 22.96 3.14
N SER A 174 15.18 22.32 4.07
CA SER A 174 14.23 23.01 4.93
C SER A 174 14.93 23.70 6.10
N ALA A 175 15.11 25.02 6.02
CA ALA A 175 15.37 25.89 7.18
C ALA A 175 14.08 26.18 8.00
N ALA A 176 13.05 25.33 7.85
CA ALA A 176 11.74 25.57 8.43
C ALA A 176 11.69 25.29 9.94
N SER A 177 10.61 25.78 10.55
CA SER A 177 10.27 25.58 11.96
C SER A 177 10.26 24.09 12.36
N LEU A 178 10.42 23.83 13.66
CA LEU A 178 10.46 22.49 14.22
C LEU A 178 9.24 21.64 13.81
N THR A 179 8.06 22.27 13.76
CA THR A 179 6.79 21.66 13.33
C THR A 179 6.85 21.21 11.87
N SER A 180 7.31 22.08 10.96
CA SER A 180 7.40 21.76 9.53
C SER A 180 8.40 20.63 9.25
N ARG A 181 9.51 20.59 9.98
CA ARG A 181 10.50 19.50 9.89
C ARG A 181 9.92 18.17 10.38
N TYR A 182 9.16 18.19 11.47
CA TYR A 182 8.50 16.99 11.98
C TYR A 182 7.50 16.43 10.95
N GLN A 183 6.69 17.29 10.35
CA GLN A 183 5.72 16.94 9.31
C GLN A 183 6.39 16.39 8.06
N MET A 184 7.46 17.02 7.59
CA MET A 184 8.20 16.55 6.41
C MET A 184 8.79 15.17 6.65
N ARG A 185 9.41 14.95 7.82
CA ARG A 185 9.96 13.65 8.20
C ARG A 185 8.88 12.57 8.28
N GLU A 186 7.71 12.91 8.81
CA GLU A 186 6.56 12.02 8.82
C GLU A 186 6.08 11.68 7.39
N ASN A 187 5.99 12.66 6.51
CA ASN A 187 5.62 12.47 5.11
C ASN A 187 6.64 11.60 4.36
N VAL A 188 7.94 11.78 4.58
CA VAL A 188 9.01 10.91 4.02
C VAL A 188 8.79 9.47 4.45
N VAL A 189 8.71 9.21 5.77
CA VAL A 189 8.57 7.86 6.33
C VAL A 189 7.29 7.18 5.85
N THR A 190 6.19 7.93 5.82
CA THR A 190 4.89 7.36 5.45
C THR A 190 4.78 7.13 3.94
N THR A 191 5.39 7.99 3.12
CA THR A 191 5.47 7.78 1.67
C THR A 191 6.34 6.57 1.36
N GLU A 192 7.51 6.42 1.98
CA GLU A 192 8.37 5.24 1.81
C GLU A 192 7.66 3.95 2.21
N PHE A 193 6.91 3.99 3.32
CA PHE A 193 6.08 2.86 3.74
C PHE A 193 5.00 2.52 2.70
N ALA A 194 4.30 3.51 2.16
CA ALA A 194 3.31 3.31 1.09
C ALA A 194 3.95 2.77 -0.19
N THR A 195 5.14 3.26 -0.57
CA THR A 195 5.91 2.74 -1.71
C THR A 195 6.18 1.25 -1.55
N HIS A 196 6.64 0.81 -0.37
CA HIS A 196 6.91 -0.61 -0.15
C HIS A 196 5.66 -1.49 -0.23
N ILE A 197 4.52 -1.03 0.31
CA ILE A 197 3.24 -1.75 0.18
C ILE A 197 2.86 -1.85 -1.31
N ALA A 198 2.93 -0.74 -2.04
CA ALA A 198 2.63 -0.68 -3.47
C ALA A 198 3.48 -1.66 -4.28
N THR A 199 4.79 -1.63 -4.07
CA THR A 199 5.76 -2.50 -4.75
C THR A 199 5.47 -3.96 -4.44
N MET A 200 5.22 -4.32 -3.18
CA MET A 200 4.86 -5.70 -2.83
C MET A 200 3.59 -6.13 -3.56
N GLN A 201 2.53 -5.34 -3.52
CA GLN A 201 1.26 -5.67 -4.17
C GLN A 201 1.42 -5.92 -5.68
N VAL A 202 2.13 -5.04 -6.38
CA VAL A 202 2.39 -5.19 -7.81
C VAL A 202 3.28 -6.39 -8.12
N LEU A 203 4.31 -6.66 -7.32
CA LEU A 203 5.15 -7.85 -7.49
C LEU A 203 4.34 -9.15 -7.38
N PHE A 204 3.46 -9.25 -6.38
CA PHE A 204 2.58 -10.42 -6.23
C PHE A 204 1.57 -10.54 -7.38
N PHE A 205 1.03 -9.43 -7.90
CA PHE A 205 0.17 -9.46 -9.08
C PHE A 205 0.91 -9.86 -10.36
N ILE A 206 2.12 -9.34 -10.60
CA ILE A 206 2.94 -9.75 -11.73
C ILE A 206 3.26 -11.24 -11.64
N PHE A 207 3.64 -11.73 -10.46
CA PHE A 207 3.88 -13.14 -10.24
C PHE A 207 2.64 -13.99 -10.55
N TYR A 208 1.46 -13.58 -10.07
CA TYR A 208 0.20 -14.28 -10.36
C TYR A 208 -0.15 -14.26 -11.86
N ALA A 209 -0.02 -13.10 -12.52
CA ALA A 209 -0.30 -12.97 -13.95
C ALA A 209 0.68 -13.78 -14.81
N ALA A 210 1.98 -13.70 -14.52
CA ALA A 210 3.02 -14.42 -15.24
C ALA A 210 2.88 -15.93 -15.08
N SER A 211 2.70 -16.42 -13.84
CA SER A 211 2.47 -17.85 -13.58
C SER A 211 1.20 -18.35 -14.27
N GLY A 212 0.10 -17.59 -14.21
CA GLY A 212 -1.13 -17.92 -14.93
C GLY A 212 -0.94 -18.00 -16.45
N LEU A 213 -0.20 -17.06 -17.05
CA LEU A 213 0.10 -17.07 -18.48
C LEU A 213 1.00 -18.25 -18.86
N LEU A 214 2.06 -18.50 -18.10
CA LEU A 214 2.98 -19.61 -18.33
C LEU A 214 2.25 -20.96 -18.27
N ILE A 215 1.40 -21.16 -17.26
CA ILE A 215 0.61 -22.40 -17.13
C ILE A 215 -0.38 -22.53 -18.29
N ARG A 216 -0.98 -21.43 -18.77
CA ARG A 216 -1.88 -21.47 -19.91
C ARG A 216 -1.18 -21.84 -21.22
N VAL A 217 0.03 -21.32 -21.46
CA VAL A 217 0.78 -21.54 -22.71
C VAL A 217 1.49 -22.90 -22.71
N TYR A 218 2.13 -23.26 -21.60
CA TYR A 218 2.95 -24.46 -21.49
C TYR A 218 2.24 -25.63 -20.83
N GLY A 219 1.18 -25.41 -20.04
CA GLY A 219 0.45 -26.47 -19.35
C GLY A 219 -0.07 -27.56 -20.30
N PRO A 220 -0.77 -27.23 -21.39
CA PRO A 220 -1.21 -28.23 -22.37
C PRO A 220 -0.05 -28.96 -23.07
N LYS A 221 1.12 -28.32 -23.19
CA LYS A 221 2.32 -28.89 -23.83
C LYS A 221 3.12 -29.80 -22.89
N LEU A 222 3.21 -29.44 -21.61
CA LEU A 222 3.95 -30.17 -20.58
C LEU A 222 3.14 -31.34 -20.02
N PHE A 223 1.81 -31.20 -19.96
CA PHE A 223 0.89 -32.22 -19.43
C PHE A 223 -0.23 -32.54 -20.43
N PRO A 224 0.11 -33.09 -21.62
CA PRO A 224 -0.90 -33.50 -22.59
C PRO A 224 -1.85 -34.53 -21.94
N ASN A 225 -3.16 -34.36 -22.19
CA ASN A 225 -4.25 -35.20 -21.65
C ASN A 225 -4.48 -35.17 -20.13
N ASN A 226 -3.83 -34.26 -19.37
CA ASN A 226 -4.05 -34.15 -17.92
C ASN A 226 -4.54 -32.76 -17.52
N GLU A 227 -5.80 -32.45 -17.87
CA GLU A 227 -6.45 -31.17 -17.57
C GLU A 227 -6.51 -30.85 -16.06
N LYS A 228 -6.66 -31.90 -15.25
CA LYS A 228 -6.67 -31.78 -13.79
C LYS A 228 -5.33 -31.27 -13.27
N MET A 229 -4.22 -31.77 -13.81
CA MET A 229 -2.87 -31.41 -13.36
C MET A 229 -2.54 -29.93 -13.57
N TYR A 230 -2.74 -29.39 -14.77
CA TYR A 230 -2.45 -27.97 -15.00
C TYR A 230 -3.48 -27.04 -14.33
N THR A 231 -4.73 -27.48 -14.14
CA THR A 231 -5.74 -26.73 -13.38
C THR A 231 -5.36 -26.64 -11.91
N SER A 232 -4.90 -27.73 -11.30
CA SER A 232 -4.35 -27.75 -9.95
C SER A 232 -3.10 -26.87 -9.83
N LEU A 233 -2.20 -26.91 -10.82
CA LEU A 233 -1.02 -26.05 -10.84
C LEU A 233 -1.38 -24.56 -10.90
N ARG A 234 -2.42 -24.20 -11.65
CA ARG A 234 -2.97 -22.83 -11.70
C ARG A 234 -3.53 -22.40 -10.35
N GLN A 235 -4.20 -23.29 -9.64
CA GLN A 235 -4.70 -23.02 -8.28
C GLN A 235 -3.55 -22.88 -7.26
N LEU A 236 -2.52 -23.72 -7.35
CA LEU A 236 -1.32 -23.62 -6.49
C LEU A 236 -0.55 -22.32 -6.72
N SER A 237 -0.54 -21.84 -7.96
CA SER A 237 0.10 -20.57 -8.34
C SER A 237 -0.69 -19.33 -7.92
N TYR A 238 -1.82 -19.51 -7.24
CA TYR A 238 -2.59 -18.40 -6.69
C TYR A 238 -1.82 -17.73 -5.55
N ALA A 239 -1.23 -16.57 -5.85
CA ALA A 239 -0.30 -15.88 -4.96
C ALA A 239 -0.95 -15.02 -3.88
N ALA A 240 -2.27 -14.80 -3.96
CA ALA A 240 -3.00 -13.93 -3.04
C ALA A 240 -2.90 -14.35 -1.56
N PRO A 241 -3.03 -15.64 -1.19
CA PRO A 241 -2.91 -16.06 0.21
C PRO A 241 -1.51 -15.78 0.78
N VAL A 242 -0.45 -15.98 -0.01
CA VAL A 242 0.93 -15.68 0.40
C VAL A 242 1.10 -14.19 0.65
N PHE A 243 0.59 -13.35 -0.25
CA PHE A 243 0.61 -11.90 -0.08
C PHE A 243 -0.08 -11.46 1.22
N MET A 244 -1.23 -12.06 1.54
CA MET A 244 -2.01 -11.74 2.74
C MET A 244 -1.30 -12.07 4.05
N VAL A 245 -0.39 -13.05 4.06
CA VAL A 245 0.43 -13.38 5.23
C VAL A 245 1.66 -12.47 5.30
N VAL A 246 2.32 -12.22 4.17
CA VAL A 246 3.54 -11.40 4.10
C VAL A 246 3.25 -9.95 4.47
N LEU A 247 2.15 -9.40 3.96
CA LEU A 247 1.76 -8.01 4.13
C LEU A 247 1.71 -7.53 5.60
N PRO A 248 0.95 -8.18 6.52
CA PRO A 248 0.91 -7.77 7.92
C PRO A 248 2.24 -7.99 8.65
N ILE A 249 2.96 -9.08 8.38
CA ILE A 249 4.26 -9.37 9.02
C ILE A 249 5.28 -8.28 8.67
N TYR A 250 5.41 -7.97 7.38
CA TYR A 250 6.31 -6.93 6.90
C TYR A 250 5.96 -5.57 7.52
N SER A 251 4.68 -5.23 7.52
CA SER A 251 4.19 -3.94 8.00
C SER A 251 4.40 -3.76 9.50
N MET A 252 4.16 -4.81 10.29
CA MET A 252 4.46 -4.78 11.74
C MET A 252 5.95 -4.57 12.01
N ARG A 253 6.83 -5.29 11.29
CA ARG A 253 8.29 -5.15 11.45
C ARG A 253 8.75 -3.74 11.12
N ARG A 254 8.31 -3.16 9.99
CA ARG A 254 8.67 -1.80 9.59
C ARG A 254 8.14 -0.74 10.55
N LEU A 255 6.87 -0.82 10.96
CA LEU A 255 6.30 0.13 11.92
C LEU A 255 7.00 0.06 13.28
N LYS A 256 7.36 -1.15 13.75
CA LYS A 256 8.14 -1.33 14.99
C LYS A 256 9.52 -0.68 14.87
N TYR A 257 10.22 -0.94 13.77
CA TYR A 257 11.52 -0.33 13.48
C TYR A 257 11.46 1.20 13.49
N TYR A 258 10.49 1.80 12.78
CA TYR A 258 10.34 3.25 12.76
C TYR A 258 10.05 3.84 14.13
N ARG A 259 9.20 3.19 14.94
CA ARG A 259 8.91 3.64 16.30
C ARG A 259 10.16 3.58 17.18
N MET A 260 10.92 2.50 17.11
CA MET A 260 12.17 2.35 17.88
C MET A 260 13.19 3.41 17.47
N ASN A 261 13.42 3.59 16.17
CA ASN A 261 14.36 4.57 15.66
C ASN A 261 13.97 6.01 16.07
N ARG A 262 12.67 6.34 16.02
CA ARG A 262 12.19 7.64 16.49
C ARG A 262 12.39 7.83 17.99
N ASN A 263 12.00 6.85 18.80
CA ASN A 263 12.15 6.94 20.25
C ASN A 263 13.63 7.05 20.66
N SER A 264 14.52 6.35 19.97
CA SER A 264 15.97 6.47 20.15
C SER A 264 16.46 7.89 19.83
N ASN A 265 16.03 8.46 18.70
CA ASN A 265 16.40 9.83 18.31
C ASN A 265 15.86 10.89 19.28
N ILE A 266 14.62 10.75 19.75
CA ILE A 266 14.06 11.68 20.74
C ILE A 266 14.85 11.58 22.05
N ARG A 267 15.11 10.34 22.51
CA ARG A 267 15.87 10.11 23.73
C ARG A 267 17.29 10.66 23.64
N SER A 268 17.97 10.52 22.50
CA SER A 268 19.33 11.07 22.34
C SER A 268 19.35 12.60 22.36
N ILE A 269 18.29 13.27 21.87
CA ILE A 269 18.17 14.74 21.94
C ILE A 269 17.87 15.19 23.37
N VAL A 270 16.94 14.52 24.06
CA VAL A 270 16.54 14.89 25.44
C VAL A 270 17.64 14.59 26.46
N MET A 271 18.42 13.52 26.27
CA MET A 271 19.51 13.13 27.16
C MET A 271 20.82 13.87 26.89
N MET A 272 20.84 14.78 25.91
CA MET A 272 22.02 15.59 25.61
C MET A 272 22.23 16.60 26.74
N GLU A 273 23.39 16.56 27.40
CA GLU A 273 23.73 17.57 28.41
C GLU A 273 23.80 18.94 27.74
N SER A 274 23.05 19.90 28.28
CA SER A 274 22.90 21.25 27.72
C SER A 274 23.70 22.31 28.46
N ARG A 275 24.40 21.93 29.53
CA ARG A 275 25.15 22.82 30.43
C ARG A 275 26.55 22.27 30.71
N GLY A 276 27.46 23.14 31.12
CA GLY A 276 28.85 22.78 31.44
C GLY A 276 29.71 22.46 30.22
N LEU A 277 30.91 21.93 30.48
CA LEU A 277 31.91 21.62 29.44
C LEU A 277 31.36 20.59 28.42
N ALA A 278 30.64 19.58 28.91
CA ALA A 278 30.01 18.56 28.09
C ALA A 278 28.93 19.15 27.17
N GLY A 279 28.12 20.10 27.67
CA GLY A 279 27.14 20.81 26.85
C GLY A 279 27.79 21.67 25.76
N SER A 280 28.86 22.41 26.08
CA SER A 280 29.59 23.19 25.09
C SER A 280 30.10 22.31 23.95
N ARG A 281 30.68 21.14 24.29
CA ARG A 281 31.18 20.18 23.30
C ARG A 281 30.06 19.58 22.43
N ASN A 282 28.90 19.29 23.03
CA ASN A 282 27.73 18.81 22.28
C ASN A 282 27.22 19.85 21.27
N TYR A 283 27.16 21.13 21.66
CA TYR A 283 26.76 22.20 20.74
C TYR A 283 27.79 22.42 19.64
N GLU A 284 29.09 22.40 19.97
CA GLU A 284 30.17 22.58 19.00
C GLU A 284 30.17 21.44 17.95
N GLU A 285 29.93 20.21 18.38
CA GLU A 285 29.80 19.07 17.46
C GLU A 285 28.54 19.17 16.59
N ALA A 286 27.39 19.58 17.16
CA ALA A 286 26.16 19.76 16.42
C ALA A 286 26.28 20.89 15.37
N ILE A 287 26.87 22.02 15.75
CA ILE A 287 27.16 23.16 14.86
C ILE A 287 28.14 22.71 13.77
N GLY A 288 29.21 22.00 14.14
CA GLY A 288 30.20 21.48 13.19
C GLY A 288 29.57 20.57 12.12
N ARG A 289 28.67 19.66 12.50
CA ARG A 289 27.92 18.81 11.56
C ARG A 289 27.00 19.61 10.65
N ALA A 290 26.33 20.65 11.17
CA ALA A 290 25.49 21.53 10.37
C ALA A 290 26.30 22.27 9.28
N TRP A 291 27.48 22.77 9.61
CA TRP A 291 28.40 23.42 8.66
C TRP A 291 28.97 22.48 7.60
N GLN A 292 29.09 21.18 7.89
CA GLN A 292 29.52 20.19 6.91
C GLN A 292 28.40 19.84 5.92
N LEU A 293 27.16 19.74 6.40
CA LEU A 293 25.98 19.51 5.56
C LEU A 293 25.72 20.68 4.60
N ASP A 294 25.86 21.92 5.08
CA ASP A 294 25.72 23.11 4.23
C ASP A 294 26.76 23.16 3.10
N ARG A 295 27.99 22.74 3.37
CA ARG A 295 29.04 22.65 2.33
C ARG A 295 28.81 21.58 1.27
N GLN A 296 28.03 20.53 1.57
CA GLN A 296 27.70 19.49 0.59
C GLN A 296 26.55 19.89 -0.35
N VAL A 297 25.72 20.86 0.04
CA VAL A 297 24.69 21.43 -0.82
C VAL A 297 25.32 22.58 -1.61
N LYS A 298 25.74 22.33 -2.86
CA LYS A 298 26.16 23.41 -3.78
C LYS A 298 24.96 24.33 -4.06
N ILE A 299 24.80 25.37 -3.24
CA ILE A 299 23.89 26.48 -3.50
C ILE A 299 24.47 27.28 -4.68
N PRO A 300 23.71 27.50 -5.77
CA PRO A 300 24.18 28.33 -6.88
C PRO A 300 24.47 29.77 -6.40
N PRO A 301 25.51 30.42 -6.94
CA PRO A 301 26.10 31.65 -6.38
C PRO A 301 25.14 32.84 -6.26
N LEU A 302 24.01 32.83 -6.97
CA LEU A 302 22.98 33.88 -6.91
C LEU A 302 22.26 34.00 -5.55
N GLN A 303 22.23 32.94 -4.72
CA GLN A 303 21.62 33.02 -3.38
C GLN A 303 22.57 33.51 -2.28
N ARG A 304 23.90 33.49 -2.51
CA ARG A 304 24.87 34.06 -1.54
C ARG A 304 24.76 35.58 -1.44
N PHE A 305 24.42 36.24 -2.54
CA PHE A 305 24.32 37.70 -2.58
C PHE A 305 23.11 38.23 -1.80
N MET A 306 21.99 37.51 -1.79
CA MET A 306 20.78 37.95 -1.07
C MET A 306 20.87 37.80 0.45
N ILE A 307 21.64 36.82 0.95
CA ILE A 307 21.81 36.63 2.41
C ILE A 307 22.82 37.63 2.97
N SER A 308 23.89 37.93 2.23
CA SER A 308 24.89 38.93 2.64
C SER A 308 24.29 40.35 2.72
N ASN A 309 23.39 40.70 1.82
CA ASN A 309 22.76 42.03 1.82
C ASN A 309 21.70 42.20 2.92
N ARG A 310 21.11 41.12 3.41
CA ARG A 310 20.10 41.18 4.49
C ARG A 310 20.72 41.34 5.87
N LEU A 311 21.95 40.84 6.07
CA LEU A 311 22.70 41.01 7.33
C LEU A 311 23.39 42.38 7.43
N LEU A 312 23.61 43.08 6.31
CA LEU A 312 24.19 44.42 6.28
C LEU A 312 23.15 45.55 6.34
N SER A 313 21.85 45.25 6.20
CA SER A 313 20.77 46.23 6.35
C SER A 313 20.15 46.26 7.75
N GLU A 314 20.57 45.37 8.64
CA GLU A 314 20.09 45.27 10.04
C GLU A 314 21.19 45.65 11.06
N SER A 315 22.29 46.25 10.60
CA SER A 315 23.32 46.93 11.41
C SER A 315 23.33 48.42 11.10
#